data_AF-A0A0G0RHI7-F1
#
_entry.id   AF-A0A0G0RHI7-F1
#
_cell.length_a   1.000
_cell.length_b   1.000
_cell.length_c   1.000
_cell.angle_alpha   90.00
_cell.angle_beta   90.00
_cell.angle_gamma   90.00
#
_symmetry.space_group_name_H-M   'P 1'
#
loop_
_entity.id
_entity.type
_entity.pdbx_description
1 polymer ?
#
loop_
_entity_poly.entity_id
_entity_poly.type
_entity_poly.pdbx_seq_one_letter_code
_entity_poly.pdbx_strand_id
1 'polypeptide(L)' 'LTFYHIDLYRGQDSGDFRNLGLEEIFSDEGIVVLEWAEKIRDVLPKKRIDVIISVTGDKTRKISIKNRK' A
#
# COMPACT_ATOMS: atom_id res chain seq x y z
N LEU A 1 -14.47 10.17 7.50
CA LEU A 1 -13.59 9.34 6.65
C LEU A 1 -12.69 8.55 7.55
N THR A 2 -12.75 7.23 7.46
CA THR A 2 -11.87 6.34 8.21
C THR A 2 -10.49 6.34 7.55
N PHE A 3 -9.43 6.28 8.36
CA PHE A 3 -8.06 6.19 7.87
C PHE A 3 -7.43 4.89 8.37
N TYR A 4 -6.90 4.11 7.43
CA TYR A 4 -6.20 2.86 7.70
C TYR A 4 -4.74 3.01 7.29
N HIS A 5 -3.83 2.66 8.20
CA HIS A 5 -2.40 2.54 7.90
C HIS A 5 -1.97 1.10 8.18
N ILE A 6 -1.41 0.46 7.16
CA ILE A 6 -1.04 -0.96 7.21
C ILE A 6 0.41 -1.08 6.74
N ASP A 7 1.24 -1.72 7.55
CA ASP A 7 2.63 -2.04 7.23
C ASP A 7 2.78 -3.56 7.04
N LEU A 8 3.15 -3.96 5.82
CA LEU A 8 3.26 -5.37 5.44
C LEU A 8 4.67 -5.93 5.65
N TYR A 9 5.59 -5.20 6.30
CA TYR A 9 6.98 -5.64 6.50
C TYR A 9 7.09 -7.02 7.15
N ARG A 10 6.22 -7.36 8.12
CA ARG A 10 6.33 -8.58 8.94
C ARG A 10 5.61 -9.82 8.42
N GLY A 11 4.68 -9.69 7.47
CA GLY A 11 4.01 -10.85 6.87
C GLY A 11 4.83 -11.44 5.73
N GLN A 12 4.88 -12.78 5.66
CA GLN A 12 5.81 -13.48 4.77
C GLN A 12 5.28 -13.60 3.34
N ASP A 13 3.97 -13.76 3.12
CA ASP A 13 3.41 -14.01 1.79
C ASP A 13 2.02 -13.40 1.55
N SER A 14 1.68 -13.18 0.27
CA SER A 14 0.36 -12.69 -0.19
C SER A 14 -0.83 -13.52 0.31
N GLY A 15 -0.63 -14.80 0.62
CA GLY A 15 -1.65 -15.71 1.16
C GLY A 15 -2.09 -15.35 2.58
N ASP A 16 -1.17 -14.93 3.45
CA ASP A 16 -1.49 -14.52 4.81
C ASP A 16 -2.33 -13.23 4.82
N PHE A 17 -2.06 -12.34 3.86
CA PHE A 17 -2.74 -11.05 3.76
C PHE A 17 -4.14 -11.14 3.15
N ARG A 18 -4.42 -12.15 2.30
CA ARG A 18 -5.79 -12.41 1.81
C ARG A 18 -6.75 -12.73 2.96
N ASN A 19 -6.26 -13.42 3.99
CA ASN A 19 -7.05 -13.74 5.19
C ASN A 19 -7.23 -12.56 6.14
N LEU A 20 -6.57 -11.42 5.90
CA LEU A 20 -6.61 -10.23 6.76
C LEU A 20 -7.84 -9.34 6.51
N GLY A 21 -8.73 -9.71 5.59
CA GLY A 21 -9.93 -8.92 5.26
C GLY A 21 -9.63 -7.63 4.48
N LEU A 22 -8.51 -7.57 3.75
CA LEU A 22 -8.11 -6.37 2.98
C LEU A 22 -9.16 -5.94 1.95
N GLU A 23 -9.92 -6.88 1.41
CA GLU A 23 -11.00 -6.58 0.45
C GLU A 23 -12.11 -5.72 1.07
N GLU A 24 -12.45 -5.96 2.35
CA GLU A 24 -13.43 -5.17 3.08
C GLU A 24 -12.88 -3.75 3.35
N ILE A 25 -11.62 -3.67 3.79
CA ILE A 25 -10.94 -2.40 4.05
C ILE A 25 -10.84 -1.53 2.78
N PHE A 26 -10.61 -2.13 1.61
CA PHE A 26 -10.58 -1.39 0.34
C PHE A 26 -11.96 -1.01 -0.18
N SER A 27 -13.02 -1.67 0.28
CA SER A 27 -14.40 -1.43 -0.13
C SER A 27 -15.11 -0.37 0.71
N ASP A 28 -14.63 -0.11 1.92
CA ASP A 28 -15.13 0.94 2.81
C ASP A 28 -14.80 2.36 2.29
N GLU A 29 -15.69 3.32 2.60
CA GLU A 29 -15.43 4.75 2.32
C GLU A 29 -14.35 5.31 3.28
N GLY A 30 -13.09 5.09 2.91
CA GLY A 30 -11.92 5.47 3.69
C GLY A 30 -10.68 5.79 2.86
N ILE A 31 -9.63 6.21 3.55
CA ILE A 31 -8.28 6.34 2.98
C ILE A 31 -7.43 5.22 3.55
N VAL A 32 -6.83 4.42 2.66
CA VAL A 32 -5.95 3.32 3.05
C VAL A 32 -4.54 3.61 2.54
N VAL A 33 -3.58 3.61 3.46
CA VAL A 33 -2.15 3.75 3.16
C VAL A 33 -1.46 2.43 3.47
N LEU A 34 -0.78 1.88 2.45
CA LEU A 34 -0.10 0.60 2.52
C LEU A 34 1.41 0.79 2.37
N GLU A 35 2.18 0.38 3.38
CA GLU A 35 3.63 0.23 3.28
C GLU A 35 3.99 -1.20 2.85
N TRP A 36 5.05 -1.34 2.06
CA TRP A 36 5.47 -2.61 1.45
C TRP A 36 4.37 -3.28 0.60
N ALA A 37 3.56 -2.47 -0.08
CA ALA A 37 2.43 -2.88 -0.92
C ALA A 37 2.83 -3.88 -2.03
N GLU A 38 4.10 -3.95 -2.39
CA GLU A 38 4.64 -4.92 -3.34
C GLU A 38 4.45 -6.39 -2.92
N LYS A 39 4.25 -6.67 -1.62
CA LYS A 39 4.00 -8.02 -1.13
C LYS A 39 2.63 -8.58 -1.51
N ILE A 40 1.70 -7.71 -1.89
CA ILE A 40 0.31 -8.04 -2.21
C ILE A 40 -0.11 -7.52 -3.58
N ARG A 41 0.82 -7.41 -4.54
CA ARG A 41 0.59 -6.82 -5.88
C ARG A 41 -0.65 -7.34 -6.59
N ASP A 42 -0.94 -8.62 -6.44
CA ASP A 42 -2.04 -9.30 -7.14
C ASP A 42 -3.43 -8.91 -6.62
N VAL A 43 -3.51 -8.37 -5.40
CA VAL A 43 -4.77 -7.97 -4.75
C VAL A 43 -4.88 -6.45 -4.56
N LEU A 44 -3.88 -5.68 -4.99
CA LEU A 44 -3.97 -4.22 -4.93
C LEU A 44 -5.08 -3.71 -5.86
N PRO A 45 -5.87 -2.71 -5.42
CA PRO A 45 -6.92 -2.13 -6.25
C PRO A 45 -6.33 -1.51 -7.53
N LYS A 46 -7.01 -1.70 -8.66
CA LYS A 46 -6.57 -1.16 -9.96
C LYS A 46 -6.43 0.37 -9.92
N LYS A 47 -7.44 1.03 -9.38
CA LYS A 47 -7.45 2.47 -9.13
C LYS A 47 -6.77 2.76 -7.80
N ARG A 48 -5.60 3.40 -7.84
CA ARG A 48 -4.82 3.74 -6.65
C ARG A 48 -3.79 4.81 -6.95
N ILE A 49 -3.18 5.37 -5.90
CA ILE A 49 -2.02 6.23 -6.04
C ILE A 49 -0.81 5.44 -5.52
N ASP A 50 0.18 5.21 -6.38
CA ASP A 50 1.46 4.70 -5.91
C ASP A 50 2.36 5.87 -5.51
N VAL A 51 2.93 5.78 -4.32
CA VAL A 51 3.95 6.70 -3.83
C VAL A 51 5.24 5.92 -3.64
N ILE A 52 6.27 6.27 -4.40
CA ILE A 52 7.58 5.62 -4.35
C ILE A 52 8.57 6.62 -3.78
N ILE A 53 9.19 6.26 -2.66
CA ILE A 53 10.19 7.08 -1.98
C ILE A 53 11.56 6.43 -2.18
N SER A 54 12.47 7.13 -2.87
CA SER A 54 13.83 6.63 -3.15
C SER A 54 14.87 7.45 -2.38
N VAL A 55 15.88 6.77 -1.83
CA VAL A 55 17.01 7.43 -1.17
C VAL A 55 17.92 8.06 -2.21
N THR A 56 18.23 9.36 -2.05
CA THR A 56 19.14 10.11 -2.95
C THR A 56 20.34 10.70 -2.21
N GLY A 57 20.44 10.49 -0.90
CA GLY A 57 21.49 10.99 -0.02
C GLY A 57 21.03 10.88 1.44
N ASP A 58 21.87 11.27 2.40
CA ASP A 58 21.64 11.03 3.83
C ASP A 58 20.30 11.61 4.31
N LYS A 59 20.02 12.87 3.92
CA LYS A 59 18.81 13.62 4.29
C LYS A 59 17.91 13.96 3.10
N THR A 60 18.19 13.42 1.92
CA THR A 60 17.42 13.72 0.70
C THR A 60 16.71 12.48 0.19
N ARG A 61 15.47 12.67 -0.27
CA ARG A 61 14.65 11.63 -0.88
C ARG A 61 14.04 12.16 -2.16
N LYS A 62 13.87 11.29 -3.15
CA LYS A 62 13.03 11.53 -4.31
C LYS A 62 11.69 10.85 -4.09
N ILE A 63 10.60 11.61 -4.20
CA ILE A 63 9.24 11.07 -4.11
C ILE A 63 8.63 11.08 -5.52
N SER A 64 8.20 9.93 -5.99
CA SER A 64 7.50 9.77 -7.26
C SER A 64 6.07 9.34 -7.00
N ILE A 65 5.10 10.13 -7.47
CA ILE A 65 3.67 9.87 -7.29
C ILE A 65 3.08 9.48 -8.65
N LYS A 66 2.40 8.34 -8.71
CA LYS A 66 1.73 7.85 -9.92
C LYS A 66 0.27 7.57 -9.62
N ASN A 67 -0.62 8.24 -10.34
CA ASN A 67 -2.04 7.93 -10.30
C ASN A 67 -2.34 6.78 -11.27
N ARG A 68 -2.71 5.61 -10.73
CA ARG A 68 -3.18 4.47 -11.51
C ARG A 68 -4.70 4.57 -11.63
N LYS A 69 -5.17 4.69 -12.88
CA LYS A 69 -6.59 4.74 -13.24
C LYS A 69 -7.06 3.36 -13.69
#